data_AF-X0ZSC6-F1
#
_entry.id   AF-X0ZSC6-F1
#
_cell.length_a   1.000
_cell.length_b   1.000
_cell.length_c   1.000
_cell.angle_alpha   90.00
_cell.angle_beta   90.00
_cell.angle_gamma   90.00
#
_symmetry.space_group_name_H-M   'P 1'
#
loop_
_entity.id
_entity.type
_entity.pdbx_description
1 polymer ?
#
loop_
_entity_poly.entity_id
_entity_poly.type
_entity_poly.pdbx_seq_one_letter_code
_entity_poly.pdbx_strand_id
1 'polypeptide(L)'
;MFDKIKQELEEIIRIADSCPEPYRVECFKILLQHTLARYGLPTVTEGPIEEVAPQKGTKEFARFCQQHDVTEEQLLKVFHLEDDVCKIIVKDLKEKEKAPQQIRLGLLLGIQNLYLDGNPLVPREPLRELCKQYGTYDGANFAANMKKHRDLFLIEGKDWKLTTPGLEEATQVIQDLSQGGSKE
;
A
#
# COMPACT_ATOMS: atom_id res chain seq x y z
N MET A 1 37.26 2.21 3.53
CA MET A 1 36.28 2.11 2.41
C MET A 1 35.73 3.50 2.09
N PHE A 2 35.15 4.18 3.09
CA PHE A 2 34.66 5.55 2.95
C PHE A 2 35.73 6.57 2.51
N ASP A 3 36.98 6.47 2.96
CA ASP A 3 38.05 7.37 2.52
C ASP A 3 38.37 7.23 1.02
N LYS A 4 38.23 6.03 0.46
CA LYS A 4 38.42 5.79 -0.98
C LYS A 4 37.27 6.37 -1.80
N ILE A 5 36.04 6.26 -1.29
CA ILE A 5 34.85 6.87 -1.92
C ILE A 5 34.96 8.40 -1.91
N LYS A 6 35.47 9.01 -0.83
CA LYS A 6 35.70 10.46 -0.77
C LYS A 6 36.73 10.93 -1.80
N GLN A 7 37.84 10.21 -1.95
CA GLN A 7 38.86 10.54 -2.95
C GLN A 7 38.31 10.44 -4.38
N GLU A 8 37.56 9.38 -4.70
CA GLU A 8 36.94 9.26 -6.03
C GLU A 8 35.86 10.33 -6.25
N LEU A 9 35.13 10.74 -5.22
CA LEU A 9 34.14 11.82 -5.32
C LEU A 9 34.79 13.17 -5.68
N GLU A 10 35.94 13.51 -5.08
CA GLU A 10 36.69 14.72 -5.42
C GLU A 10 37.17 14.71 -6.87
N GLU A 11 37.58 13.54 -7.39
CA GLU A 11 37.94 13.38 -8.80
C GLU A 11 36.72 13.57 -9.72
N ILE A 12 35.56 13.02 -9.35
CA ILE A 12 34.31 13.17 -10.13
C ILE A 12 33.88 14.63 -10.20
N ILE A 13 33.93 15.37 -9.09
CA ILE A 13 33.62 16.81 -9.04
C ILE A 13 34.54 17.57 -9.99
N ARG A 14 35.85 17.30 -9.94
CA ARG A 14 36.84 17.94 -10.80
C ARG A 14 36.57 17.68 -12.28
N ILE A 15 36.17 16.46 -12.64
CA ILE A 15 35.84 16.10 -14.02
C ILE A 15 34.54 16.80 -14.46
N ALA A 16 33.51 16.81 -13.61
CA ALA A 16 32.25 17.48 -13.90
C ALA A 16 32.41 19.00 -14.08
N ASP A 17 33.23 19.66 -13.25
CA ASP A 17 33.51 21.09 -13.38
C ASP A 17 34.27 21.44 -14.66
N SER A 18 35.01 20.48 -15.23
CA SER A 18 35.66 20.63 -16.53
C SER A 18 34.69 20.48 -17.71
N CYS A 19 33.46 20.05 -17.47
CA CYS A 19 32.42 19.94 -18.49
C CYS A 19 31.65 21.26 -18.69
N PRO A 20 31.22 21.57 -19.92
CA PRO A 20 30.31 22.67 -20.19
C PRO A 20 29.03 22.56 -19.36
N GLU A 21 28.50 23.71 -18.93
CA GLU A 21 27.28 23.84 -18.11
C GLU A 21 26.11 22.92 -18.50
N PRO A 22 25.73 22.79 -19.78
CA PRO A 22 24.60 21.94 -20.18
C PRO A 22 24.83 20.45 -19.91
N TYR A 23 26.08 20.00 -19.75
CA TYR A 23 26.42 18.59 -19.57
C TYR A 23 26.96 18.27 -18.18
N ARG A 24 27.29 19.28 -17.37
CA ARG A 24 27.94 19.12 -16.05
C ARG A 24 27.15 18.20 -15.12
N VAL A 25 25.84 18.41 -15.02
CA VAL A 25 24.95 17.64 -14.13
C VAL A 25 24.90 16.17 -14.56
N GLU A 26 24.77 15.93 -15.86
CA GLU A 26 24.67 14.58 -16.42
C GLU A 26 26.00 13.83 -16.29
N CYS A 27 27.12 14.50 -16.59
CA CYS A 27 28.45 13.93 -16.41
C CYS A 27 28.73 13.56 -14.96
N PHE A 28 28.38 14.43 -13.99
CA PHE A 28 28.54 14.15 -12.57
C PHE A 28 27.76 12.90 -12.15
N LYS A 29 26.50 12.80 -12.59
CA LYS A 29 25.60 11.70 -12.25
C LYS A 29 26.09 10.36 -12.78
N ILE A 30 26.47 10.29 -14.06
CA ILE A 30 26.98 9.07 -14.70
C ILE A 30 28.24 8.58 -13.97
N LEU A 31 29.17 9.49 -13.67
CA LEU A 31 30.41 9.16 -12.99
C LEU A 31 30.17 8.69 -11.55
N LEU A 32 29.26 9.36 -10.82
CA LEU A 32 28.88 8.98 -9.46
C LEU A 32 28.21 7.60 -9.43
N GLN A 33 27.28 7.32 -10.34
CA GLN A 33 26.63 6.02 -10.47
C GLN A 33 27.64 4.92 -10.74
N HIS A 34 28.58 5.13 -11.68
CA HIS A 34 29.63 4.16 -11.99
C HIS A 34 30.52 3.85 -10.78
N THR A 35 30.90 4.87 -10.00
CA THR A 35 31.68 4.70 -8.77
C THR A 35 30.89 3.94 -7.71
N LEU A 36 29.63 4.31 -7.44
CA LEU A 36 28.79 3.62 -6.44
C LEU A 36 28.54 2.15 -6.79
N ALA A 37 28.30 1.83 -8.07
CA ALA A 37 28.14 0.46 -8.55
C ALA A 37 29.37 -0.40 -8.29
N ARG A 38 30.58 0.15 -8.49
CA ARG A 38 31.85 -0.55 -8.22
C ARG A 38 32.03 -0.90 -6.74
N TYR A 39 31.42 -0.15 -5.83
CA TYR A 39 31.43 -0.41 -4.39
C TYR A 39 30.23 -1.25 -3.92
N GLY A 40 29.38 -1.74 -4.83
CA GLY A 40 28.19 -2.54 -4.50
C GLY A 40 27.11 -1.76 -3.75
N LEU A 41 27.15 -0.43 -3.83
CA LEU A 41 26.13 0.44 -3.25
C LEU A 41 24.96 0.58 -4.25
N PRO A 42 23.72 0.64 -3.76
CA PRO A 42 22.56 0.78 -4.64
C PRO A 42 22.69 2.06 -5.46
N THR A 43 22.78 1.91 -6.78
CA THR A 43 22.71 3.02 -7.74
C THR A 43 21.26 3.26 -8.10
N VAL A 44 20.81 4.52 -8.04
CA VAL A 44 19.54 4.93 -8.63
C VAL A 44 19.70 4.85 -10.15
N THR A 45 19.32 3.72 -10.74
CA THR A 45 19.32 3.53 -12.18
C THR A 45 18.07 4.19 -12.74
N GLU A 46 18.24 5.29 -13.45
CA GLU A 46 17.19 5.85 -14.30
C GLU A 46 17.03 4.95 -15.53
N GLY A 47 16.14 3.98 -15.40
CA GLY A 47 15.49 3.39 -16.57
C GLY A 47 14.54 4.40 -17.22
N PRO A 48 14.01 4.08 -18.41
CA PRO A 48 13.02 4.92 -19.09
C PRO A 48 11.90 5.28 -18.12
N ILE A 49 11.57 6.56 -18.05
CA ILE A 49 10.45 7.08 -17.29
C ILE A 49 9.18 6.59 -17.98
N GLU A 50 8.77 5.35 -17.70
CA GLU A 50 7.34 5.10 -17.57
C GLU A 50 6.87 5.93 -16.39
N GLU A 51 5.82 6.69 -16.60
CA GLU A 51 5.18 7.58 -15.65
C GLU A 51 4.66 6.77 -14.46
N VAL A 52 5.55 6.40 -13.53
CA VAL A 52 5.14 5.77 -12.29
C VAL A 52 4.63 6.90 -11.42
N ALA A 53 3.31 7.10 -11.49
CA ALA A 53 2.55 7.82 -10.49
C ALA A 53 3.09 7.47 -9.08
N PRO A 54 3.13 8.44 -8.15
CA PRO A 54 3.71 8.22 -6.83
C PRO A 54 3.13 6.93 -6.25
N GLN A 55 3.99 5.91 -6.07
CA GLN A 55 3.57 4.63 -5.48
C GLN A 55 3.25 4.89 -4.02
N LYS A 56 2.02 5.36 -3.80
CA LYS A 56 1.37 5.63 -2.53
C LYS A 56 1.19 4.28 -1.82
N GLY A 57 1.74 4.15 -0.61
CA GLY A 57 1.63 2.95 0.23
C GLY A 57 2.88 2.05 0.29
N THR A 58 2.80 0.95 1.05
CA THR A 58 3.92 0.01 1.25
C THR A 58 4.22 -0.89 0.04
N LYS A 59 5.38 -1.55 0.05
CA LYS A 59 5.77 -2.53 -0.99
C LYS A 59 4.83 -3.73 -1.02
N GLU A 60 4.35 -4.15 0.15
CA GLU A 60 3.40 -5.24 0.32
C GLU A 60 2.05 -4.88 -0.29
N PHE A 61 1.60 -3.63 -0.14
CA PHE A 61 0.39 -3.13 -0.78
C PHE A 61 0.53 -3.05 -2.30
N ALA A 62 1.66 -2.55 -2.81
CA ALA A 62 1.93 -2.53 -4.24
C ALA A 62 1.91 -3.94 -4.85
N ARG A 63 2.52 -4.91 -4.15
CA ARG A 63 2.48 -6.33 -4.56
C ARG A 63 1.06 -6.88 -4.54
N PHE A 64 0.26 -6.57 -3.52
CA PHE A 64 -1.15 -6.97 -3.46
C PHE A 64 -1.91 -6.44 -4.68
N CYS A 65 -1.76 -5.16 -5.02
CA CYS A 65 -2.44 -4.58 -6.19
C CYS A 65 -2.05 -5.28 -7.49
N GLN A 66 -0.76 -5.56 -7.68
CA GLN A 66 -0.26 -6.30 -8.85
C GLN A 66 -0.76 -7.75 -8.91
N GLN A 67 -0.81 -8.45 -7.78
CA GLN A 67 -1.23 -9.85 -7.73
C GLN A 67 -2.74 -10.02 -7.99
N HIS A 68 -3.54 -9.01 -7.64
CA HIS A 68 -4.99 -9.07 -7.65
C HIS A 68 -5.65 -8.18 -8.72
N ASP A 69 -4.84 -7.59 -9.62
CA ASP A 69 -5.28 -6.69 -10.69
C ASP A 69 -6.18 -5.55 -10.17
N VAL A 70 -5.87 -5.04 -8.98
CA VAL A 70 -6.62 -3.94 -8.36
C VAL A 70 -6.07 -2.62 -8.89
N THR A 71 -6.92 -1.87 -9.58
CA THR A 71 -6.51 -0.60 -10.18
C THR A 71 -6.61 0.56 -9.18
N GLU A 72 -5.81 1.61 -9.40
CA GLU A 72 -5.86 2.82 -8.56
C GLU A 72 -7.25 3.46 -8.57
N GLU A 73 -7.94 3.45 -9.72
CA GLU A 73 -9.32 3.95 -9.82
C GLU A 73 -10.29 3.20 -8.92
N GLN A 74 -10.14 1.88 -8.77
CA GLN A 74 -10.96 1.08 -7.88
C GLN A 74 -10.66 1.42 -6.41
N LEU A 75 -9.38 1.60 -6.09
CA LEU A 75 -8.95 1.99 -4.76
C LEU A 75 -9.46 3.36 -4.37
N LEU A 76 -9.35 4.38 -5.23
CA LEU A 76 -9.80 5.75 -4.95
C LEU A 76 -11.32 5.89 -4.79
N LYS A 77 -12.10 4.91 -5.25
CA LYS A 77 -13.55 4.83 -5.01
C LYS A 77 -13.90 4.25 -3.64
N VAL A 78 -13.02 3.42 -3.07
CA VAL A 78 -13.25 2.68 -1.82
C VAL A 78 -12.50 3.34 -0.66
N PHE A 79 -11.32 3.87 -0.93
CA PHE A 79 -10.40 4.49 0.00
C PHE A 79 -10.07 5.91 -0.44
N HIS A 80 -9.84 6.76 0.55
CA HIS A 80 -9.18 8.04 0.38
C HIS A 80 -7.71 7.88 0.75
N LEU A 81 -6.83 8.06 -0.25
CA LEU A 81 -5.38 7.84 -0.16
C LEU A 81 -4.63 9.18 -0.32
N GLU A 82 -4.15 9.71 0.80
CA GLU A 82 -3.33 10.94 0.85
C GLU A 82 -2.05 10.67 1.66
N ASP A 83 -0.89 10.68 1.02
CA ASP A 83 0.45 10.47 1.61
C ASP A 83 0.53 9.34 2.65
N ASP A 84 0.27 9.64 3.93
CA ASP A 84 0.30 8.71 5.08
C ASP A 84 -1.11 8.40 5.65
N VAL A 85 -2.16 8.71 4.89
CA VAL A 85 -3.55 8.58 5.30
C VAL A 85 -4.28 7.67 4.33
N CYS A 86 -4.75 6.54 4.86
CA CYS A 86 -5.68 5.66 4.19
C CYS A 86 -6.96 5.58 5.03
N LYS A 87 -8.09 6.01 4.46
CA LYS A 87 -9.40 5.98 5.11
C LYS A 87 -10.43 5.35 4.19
N ILE A 88 -11.26 4.47 4.74
CA ILE A 88 -12.39 3.89 4.01
C ILE A 88 -13.47 4.97 3.82
N ILE A 89 -13.91 5.19 2.58
CA ILE A 89 -14.90 6.23 2.21
C ILE A 89 -16.17 5.68 1.56
N VAL A 90 -16.33 4.36 1.57
CA VAL A 90 -17.48 3.66 0.99
C VAL A 90 -18.77 4.15 1.66
N LYS A 91 -19.82 4.45 0.87
CA LYS A 91 -21.14 4.84 1.40
C LYS A 91 -22.08 3.65 1.59
N ASP A 92 -22.04 2.69 0.68
CA ASP A 92 -22.87 1.49 0.69
C ASP A 92 -21.96 0.26 0.60
N LEU A 93 -22.01 -0.60 1.61
CA LEU A 93 -21.23 -1.84 1.67
C LEU A 93 -21.79 -2.95 0.78
N LYS A 94 -22.87 -2.69 0.02
CA LYS A 94 -23.59 -3.61 -0.86
C LYS A 94 -24.04 -4.89 -0.18
N GLU A 95 -24.37 -4.80 1.10
CA GLU A 95 -24.84 -5.91 1.92
C GLU A 95 -26.07 -5.50 2.72
N LYS A 96 -27.01 -6.42 2.88
CA LYS A 96 -28.29 -6.16 3.57
C LYS A 96 -28.23 -6.46 5.07
N GLU A 97 -27.39 -7.40 5.46
CA GLU A 97 -27.28 -7.87 6.84
C GLU A 97 -26.05 -7.29 7.54
N LYS A 98 -26.15 -7.05 8.86
CA LYS A 98 -25.05 -6.48 9.65
C LYS A 98 -23.82 -7.38 9.71
N ALA A 99 -24.02 -8.70 9.72
CA ALA A 99 -22.92 -9.66 9.79
C ALA A 99 -21.99 -9.60 8.57
N PRO A 100 -22.46 -9.74 7.31
CA PRO A 100 -21.60 -9.59 6.14
C PRO A 100 -21.04 -8.17 5.98
N GLN A 101 -21.79 -7.13 6.35
CA GLN A 101 -21.26 -5.75 6.40
C GLN A 101 -20.06 -5.62 7.36
N GLN A 102 -20.14 -6.22 8.55
CA GLN A 102 -19.04 -6.25 9.52
C GLN A 102 -17.79 -6.95 8.93
N ILE A 103 -17.99 -8.06 8.22
CA ILE A 103 -16.90 -8.80 7.58
C ILE A 103 -16.24 -7.95 6.49
N ARG A 104 -17.02 -7.30 5.61
CA ARG A 104 -16.49 -6.40 4.57
C ARG A 104 -15.66 -5.26 5.17
N LEU A 105 -16.13 -4.64 6.25
CA LEU A 105 -15.36 -3.61 6.96
C LEU A 105 -14.06 -4.16 7.55
N GLY A 106 -14.07 -5.39 8.05
CA GLY A 106 -12.86 -6.08 8.53
C GLY A 106 -11.83 -6.29 7.42
N LEU A 107 -12.29 -6.72 6.24
CA LEU A 107 -11.45 -6.90 5.06
C LEU A 107 -10.84 -5.57 4.61
N LEU A 108 -11.66 -4.52 4.48
CA LEU A 108 -11.19 -3.19 4.09
C LEU A 108 -10.21 -2.59 5.09
N LEU A 109 -10.43 -2.79 6.40
CA LEU A 109 -9.50 -2.33 7.44
C LEU A 109 -8.15 -3.07 7.35
N GLY A 110 -8.17 -4.36 7.01
CA GLY A 110 -6.92 -5.10 6.77
C GLY A 110 -6.15 -4.54 5.58
N ILE A 111 -6.83 -4.19 4.49
CA ILE A 111 -6.20 -3.53 3.34
C ILE A 111 -5.70 -2.13 3.68
N GLN A 112 -6.42 -1.38 4.51
CA GLN A 112 -5.98 -0.08 5.01
C GLN A 112 -4.64 -0.21 5.77
N ASN A 113 -4.51 -1.17 6.68
CA ASN A 113 -3.26 -1.38 7.42
C ASN A 113 -2.16 -2.02 6.57
N LEU A 114 -2.52 -2.78 5.53
CA LEU A 114 -1.58 -3.21 4.50
C LEU A 114 -0.98 -2.00 3.77
N TYR A 115 -1.80 -1.01 3.42
CA TYR A 115 -1.34 0.23 2.80
C TYR A 115 -0.43 1.04 3.71
N LEU A 116 -0.77 1.18 5.00
CA LEU A 116 -0.04 2.02 5.96
C LEU A 116 1.23 1.36 6.49
N ASP A 117 1.13 0.12 6.96
CA ASP A 117 2.19 -0.55 7.72
C ASP A 117 2.78 -1.78 7.00
N GLY A 118 2.22 -2.15 5.84
CA GLY A 118 2.63 -3.36 5.11
C GLY A 118 2.15 -4.65 5.76
N ASN A 119 1.34 -4.55 6.82
CA ASN A 119 0.80 -5.68 7.55
C ASN A 119 -0.73 -5.64 7.50
N PRO A 120 -1.40 -6.67 6.96
CA PRO A 120 -2.85 -6.69 6.85
C PRO A 120 -3.53 -7.04 8.19
N LEU A 121 -3.18 -6.29 9.23
CA LEU A 121 -3.72 -6.43 10.58
C LEU A 121 -5.11 -5.82 10.62
N VAL A 122 -5.98 -6.41 11.43
CA VAL A 122 -7.36 -6.00 11.66
C VAL A 122 -7.54 -5.88 13.17
N PRO A 123 -7.18 -4.73 13.76
CA PRO A 123 -7.24 -4.57 15.19
C PRO A 123 -8.69 -4.45 15.68
N ARG A 124 -8.97 -5.03 16.85
CA ARG A 124 -10.34 -5.23 17.33
C ARG A 124 -11.05 -3.93 17.65
N GLU A 125 -10.39 -3.00 18.34
CA GLU A 125 -10.96 -1.71 18.70
C GLU A 125 -11.23 -0.81 17.47
N PRO A 126 -10.27 -0.62 16.54
CA PRO A 126 -10.52 0.09 15.28
C PRO A 126 -11.66 -0.51 14.45
N LEU A 127 -11.72 -1.84 14.30
CA LEU A 127 -12.82 -2.47 13.57
C LEU A 127 -14.16 -2.23 14.25
N ARG A 128 -14.21 -2.28 15.58
CA ARG A 128 -15.41 -1.99 16.36
C ARG A 128 -15.89 -0.56 16.12
N GLU A 129 -14.99 0.42 16.20
CA GLU A 129 -15.33 1.82 15.96
C GLU A 129 -15.79 2.05 14.52
N LEU A 130 -15.13 1.42 13.55
CA LEU A 130 -15.54 1.45 12.15
C LEU A 130 -16.97 0.88 11.98
N CYS A 131 -17.26 -0.27 12.57
CA CYS A 131 -18.61 -0.84 12.52
C CYS A 131 -19.66 0.05 13.19
N LYS A 132 -19.31 0.79 14.25
CA LYS A 132 -20.23 1.76 14.87
C LYS A 132 -20.50 2.95 13.95
N GLN A 133 -19.46 3.50 13.31
CA GLN A 133 -19.58 4.60 12.35
C GLN A 133 -20.52 4.25 11.19
N TYR A 134 -20.45 3.00 10.74
CA TYR A 134 -21.30 2.48 9.67
C TYR A 134 -22.65 1.91 10.14
N GLY A 135 -22.94 1.93 11.45
CA GLY A 135 -24.20 1.40 12.01
C GLY A 135 -24.35 -0.13 11.94
N THR A 136 -23.26 -0.85 11.67
CA THR A 136 -23.21 -2.30 11.47
C THR A 136 -22.78 -3.06 12.73
N TYR A 137 -22.37 -2.34 13.78
CA TYR A 137 -21.89 -2.95 15.02
C TYR A 137 -22.98 -3.74 15.74
N ASP A 138 -22.73 -5.04 15.89
CA ASP A 138 -23.50 -5.95 16.73
C ASP A 138 -22.63 -6.45 17.87
N GLY A 139 -22.69 -5.80 19.04
CA GLY A 139 -21.82 -6.13 20.17
C GLY A 139 -21.97 -7.56 20.70
N ALA A 140 -23.15 -8.16 20.60
CA ALA A 140 -23.40 -9.52 21.06
C ALA A 140 -22.79 -10.55 20.11
N ASN A 141 -22.88 -10.31 18.80
CA ASN A 141 -22.44 -11.26 17.78
C ASN A 141 -21.08 -10.92 17.16
N PHE A 142 -20.48 -9.78 17.47
CA PHE A 142 -19.26 -9.28 16.82
C PHE A 142 -18.14 -10.30 16.79
N ALA A 143 -17.79 -10.84 17.97
CA ALA A 143 -16.71 -11.82 18.10
C ALA A 143 -17.10 -13.19 17.52
N ALA A 144 -18.38 -13.55 17.54
CA ALA A 144 -18.88 -14.79 16.95
C ALA A 144 -18.79 -14.74 15.41
N ASN A 145 -19.17 -13.60 14.82
CA ASN A 145 -19.07 -13.35 13.38
C ASN A 145 -17.62 -13.47 12.91
N MET A 146 -16.67 -12.78 13.55
CA MET A 146 -15.24 -12.90 13.19
C MET A 146 -14.73 -14.34 13.35
N LYS A 147 -15.12 -15.03 14.43
CA LYS A 147 -14.74 -16.44 14.67
C LYS A 147 -15.36 -17.43 13.69
N LYS A 148 -16.42 -17.07 12.98
CA LYS A 148 -17.04 -17.90 11.94
C LYS A 148 -16.23 -17.86 10.64
N HIS A 149 -15.57 -16.74 10.38
CA HIS A 149 -14.77 -16.48 9.18
C HIS A 149 -13.26 -16.63 9.45
N ARG A 150 -12.85 -17.72 10.12
CA ARG A 150 -11.42 -17.95 10.46
C ARG A 150 -10.55 -18.26 9.25
N ASP A 151 -11.18 -18.68 8.16
CA ASP A 151 -10.56 -18.80 6.85
C ASP A 151 -10.06 -17.44 6.38
N LEU A 152 -10.82 -16.35 6.59
CA LEU A 152 -10.46 -14.99 6.17
C LEU A 152 -9.60 -14.24 7.22
N PHE A 153 -9.86 -14.50 8.51
CA PHE A 153 -9.23 -13.80 9.63
C PHE A 153 -8.48 -14.76 10.55
N LEU A 154 -7.15 -14.69 10.51
CA LEU A 154 -6.28 -15.39 11.45
C LEU A 154 -6.25 -14.64 12.79
N ILE A 155 -6.38 -15.35 13.91
CA ILE A 155 -6.31 -14.74 15.24
C ILE A 155 -4.85 -14.43 15.57
N GLU A 156 -4.53 -13.17 15.83
CA GLU A 156 -3.21 -12.69 16.23
C GLU A 156 -3.31 -11.98 17.58
N GLY A 157 -3.16 -12.76 18.66
CA GLY A 157 -3.35 -12.27 20.03
C GLY A 157 -4.81 -11.85 20.30
N LYS A 158 -5.03 -10.54 20.43
CA LYS A 158 -6.37 -9.95 20.65
C LYS A 158 -7.02 -9.44 19.36
N ASP A 159 -6.22 -9.37 18.30
CA ASP A 159 -6.54 -8.82 17.00
C ASP A 159 -6.65 -9.93 15.97
N TRP A 160 -6.91 -9.54 14.73
CA TRP A 160 -6.93 -10.45 13.60
C TRP A 160 -5.95 -10.00 12.53
N LYS A 161 -5.59 -10.91 11.64
CA LYS A 161 -4.80 -10.63 10.45
C LYS A 161 -5.45 -11.30 9.26
N LEU A 162 -5.46 -10.62 8.11
CA LEU A 162 -5.99 -11.24 6.90
C LEU A 162 -5.07 -12.40 6.48
N THR A 163 -5.70 -13.52 6.18
CA THR A 163 -5.06 -14.66 5.52
C THR A 163 -4.99 -14.41 4.02
N THR A 164 -4.34 -15.32 3.27
CA THR A 164 -4.38 -15.30 1.80
C THR A 164 -5.81 -15.28 1.24
N PRO A 165 -6.73 -16.20 1.62
CA PRO A 165 -8.12 -16.11 1.15
C PRO A 165 -8.84 -14.86 1.68
N GLY A 166 -8.45 -14.32 2.84
CA GLY A 166 -8.93 -13.02 3.32
C GLY A 166 -8.55 -11.86 2.39
N LEU A 167 -7.33 -11.86 1.86
CA LEU A 167 -6.87 -10.87 0.88
C LEU A 167 -7.61 -11.01 -0.46
N GLU A 168 -7.85 -12.25 -0.93
CA GLU A 168 -8.64 -12.52 -2.13
C GLU A 168 -10.08 -12.01 -1.99
N GLU A 169 -10.73 -12.27 -0.85
CA GLU A 169 -12.07 -11.77 -0.58
C GLU A 169 -12.07 -10.24 -0.47
N ALA A 170 -11.04 -9.63 0.13
CA ALA A 170 -10.91 -8.18 0.21
C ALA A 170 -10.81 -7.54 -1.18
N THR A 171 -10.07 -8.16 -2.12
CA THR A 171 -10.05 -7.76 -3.53
C THR A 171 -11.44 -7.78 -4.13
N GLN A 172 -12.19 -8.88 -3.93
CA GLN A 172 -13.53 -9.01 -4.48
C GLN A 172 -14.47 -7.93 -3.94
N VAL A 173 -14.33 -7.58 -2.67
CA VAL A 173 -15.06 -6.48 -2.02
C VAL A 173 -14.68 -5.13 -2.63
N ILE A 174 -13.39 -4.84 -2.85
CA ILE A 174 -12.95 -3.60 -3.50
C ILE A 174 -13.52 -3.49 -4.92
N GLN A 175 -13.46 -4.57 -5.69
CA GLN A 175 -13.99 -4.63 -7.04
C GLN A 175 -15.52 -4.45 -7.06
N ASP A 176 -16.26 -5.11 -6.16
CA ASP A 176 -17.70 -4.93 -6.05
C ASP A 176 -18.05 -3.47 -5.69
N LEU A 177 -17.41 -2.90 -4.67
CA LEU A 177 -17.71 -1.54 -4.21
C LEU A 177 -17.32 -0.46 -5.23
N SER A 178 -16.26 -0.69 -6.02
CA SER A 178 -15.82 0.23 -7.07
C SER A 178 -16.67 0.21 -8.35
N GLN A 179 -17.45 -0.85 -8.58
CA GLN A 179 -18.41 -0.94 -9.69
C GLN A 179 -19.72 -0.17 -9.43
N GLY A 180 -19.89 0.47 -8.27
CA GLY A 180 -21.10 1.19 -7.87
C GLY A 180 -21.34 2.56 -8.52
N GLY A 181 -20.65 2.90 -9.62
CA GLY A 181 -20.72 4.21 -10.30
C GLY A 181 -21.50 4.25 -11.61
N SER A 182 -22.19 3.17 -12.00
CA SER A 182 -23.00 3.15 -13.23
C SER A 182 -24.39 2.57 -12.96
N LYS A 183 -25.29 3.46 -12.50
CA LYS A 183 -26.72 3.34 -12.75
C LYS A 183 -27.21 4.70 -13.20
N GLU A 184 -27.29 4.86 -14.52
CA GLU A 184 -28.30 5.70 -15.17
C GLU A 184 -29.70 5.12 -14.92
#